data_AF-A0A3R6CUH0-F1
#
_entry.id   AF-A0A3R6CUH0-F1
#
_cell.length_a   1.000
_cell.length_b   1.000
_cell.length_c   1.000
_cell.angle_alpha   90.00
_cell.angle_beta   90.00
_cell.angle_gamma   90.00
#
_symmetry.space_group_name_H-M   'P 1'
#
loop_
_entity.id
_entity.type
_entity.pdbx_description
1 polymer ?
#
loop_
_entity_poly.entity_id
_entity_poly.type
_entity_poly.pdbx_seq_one_letter_code
_entity_poly.pdbx_strand_id
1 'polypeptide(L)' 'MCDVAKYSKMYKDIKNLQPEDTLQLVLESKTKDEKEFFELIGNYLLQKKQKEVIEGNLF' A
#
# COMPACT_ATOMS: atom_id res chain seq x y z
N MET A 1 14.83 -15.09 -16.02
CA MET A 1 13.98 -13.94 -16.44
C MET A 1 13.08 -13.59 -15.27
N CYS A 2 12.94 -12.32 -14.91
CA CYS A 2 12.00 -11.89 -13.87
C CYS A 2 10.58 -11.94 -14.44
N ASP A 3 9.64 -12.54 -13.71
CA ASP A 3 8.22 -12.61 -14.10
C ASP A 3 7.52 -11.27 -13.85
N VAL A 4 7.80 -10.29 -14.72
CA VAL A 4 7.27 -8.92 -14.63
C VAL A 4 5.75 -8.91 -14.50
N ALA A 5 5.05 -9.82 -15.17
CA ALA A 5 3.59 -9.95 -15.09
C ALA A 5 3.11 -10.31 -13.68
N LYS A 6 3.82 -11.20 -12.98
CA LYS A 6 3.48 -11.62 -11.61
C LYS A 6 3.60 -10.44 -10.64
N TYR A 7 4.72 -9.73 -10.68
CA TYR A 7 4.96 -8.59 -9.81
C TYR A 7 4.07 -7.39 -10.16
N SER A 8 3.73 -7.19 -11.43
CA SER A 8 2.76 -6.16 -11.86
C SER A 8 1.36 -6.45 -11.31
N LYS A 9 0.95 -7.73 -11.27
CA LYS A 9 -0.31 -8.13 -10.65
C LYS A 9 -0.31 -7.86 -9.15
N MET A 10 0.74 -8.29 -8.44
CA MET A 10 0.90 -8.02 -7.01
C MET A 10 0.87 -6.51 -6.70
N TYR A 11 1.52 -5.69 -7.53
CA TYR A 11 1.45 -4.23 -7.39
C TYR A 11 0.01 -3.70 -7.50
N LYS A 12 -0.79 -4.18 -8.46
CA LYS A 12 -2.19 -3.77 -8.63
C LYS A 12 -3.03 -4.16 -7.42
N ASP A 13 -2.81 -5.36 -6.89
CA ASP A 13 -3.52 -5.86 -5.71
C ASP A 13 -3.18 -5.00 -4.49
N ILE A 14 -1.89 -4.72 -4.26
CA ILE A 14 -1.41 -3.85 -3.17
C ILE A 14 -1.94 -2.42 -3.31
N LYS A 15 -1.95 -1.86 -4.53
CA LYS A 15 -2.42 -0.49 -4.78
C LYS A 15 -3.89 -0.28 -4.40
N ASN A 16 -4.70 -1.34 -4.43
CA ASN A 16 -6.13 -1.28 -4.14
C ASN A 16 -6.45 -1.56 -2.66
N LEU A 17 -5.44 -1.85 -1.83
CA LEU A 17 -5.65 -2.06 -0.40
C LEU A 17 -6.25 -0.82 0.25
N GLN A 18 -7.22 -1.03 1.14
CA GLN A 18 -7.74 0.02 1.99
C GLN A 18 -6.82 0.24 3.20
N PRO A 19 -6.90 1.41 3.86
CA PRO A 19 -6.10 1.69 5.06
C PRO A 19 -6.24 0.59 6.13
N GLU A 20 -7.45 0.06 6.29
CA GLU A 20 -7.76 -1.01 7.24
C GLU A 20 -7.02 -2.31 6.88
N ASP A 21 -6.99 -2.66 5.59
CA ASP A 21 -6.27 -3.84 5.10
C ASP A 21 -4.76 -3.71 5.33
N THR A 22 -4.19 -2.52 5.07
CA THR A 22 -2.76 -2.26 5.31
C THR A 22 -2.41 -2.32 6.79
N LEU A 23 -3.29 -1.85 7.67
CA LEU A 23 -3.11 -1.96 9.11
C LEU A 23 -3.13 -3.43 9.57
N GLN A 24 -4.06 -4.23 9.03
CA GLN A 24 -4.12 -5.65 9.34
C GLN A 24 -2.84 -6.38 8.91
N LEU A 25 -2.33 -6.09 7.70
CA LEU A 25 -1.07 -6.66 7.24
C LEU A 25 0.10 -6.35 8.20
N VAL A 26 0.20 -5.11 8.68
CA VAL A 26 1.21 -4.69 9.67
C VAL A 26 1.05 -5.42 11.00
N LEU A 27 -0.18 -5.65 11.45
CA LEU A 27 -0.47 -6.34 12.72
C LEU A 27 -0.22 -7.86 12.63
N GLU A 28 -0.49 -8.46 11.47
CA GLU A 28 -0.29 -9.89 11.23
C GLU A 28 1.15 -10.23 10.81
N SER A 29 1.96 -9.23 10.46
CA SER A 29 3.39 -9.39 10.16
C SER A 29 4.12 -10.12 11.28
N LYS A 30 4.85 -11.17 10.91
CA LYS A 30 5.56 -12.02 11.88
C LYS A 30 6.96 -11.49 12.17
N THR A 31 7.52 -10.73 11.24
CA THR A 31 8.88 -10.21 11.35
C THR A 31 8.89 -8.69 11.36
N LYS A 32 9.94 -8.11 11.94
CA LYS A 32 10.14 -6.65 11.96
C LYS A 32 10.26 -6.09 10.55
N ASP A 33 10.96 -6.81 9.67
CA ASP A 33 11.15 -6.43 8.26
C ASP A 33 9.82 -6.39 7.49
N GLU A 34 9.01 -7.45 7.63
CA GLU A 34 7.68 -7.53 7.01
C GLU A 34 6.74 -6.43 7.55
N LYS A 35 6.82 -6.13 8.84
CA LYS A 35 6.07 -5.04 9.47
C LYS A 35 6.47 -3.68 8.88
N GLU A 36 7.77 -3.38 8.84
CA GLU A 36 8.29 -2.13 8.28
C GLU A 36 7.93 -1.97 6.79
N PHE A 37 7.97 -3.07 6.03
CA PHE A 37 7.57 -3.08 4.63
C PHE A 37 6.10 -2.70 4.43
N PHE A 38 5.19 -3.32 5.18
CA PHE A 38 3.75 -3.01 5.08
C PHE A 38 3.41 -1.63 5.65
N GLU A 39 4.13 -1.15 6.68
CA GLU A 39 3.98 0.21 7.19
C GLU A 39 4.37 1.25 6.11
N LEU A 40 5.46 1.03 5.38
CA LEU A 40 5.87 1.91 4.28
C LEU A 40 4.84 1.93 3.15
N ILE A 41 4.30 0.76 2.78
CA ILE A 41 3.25 0.66 1.76
C ILE A 41 1.97 1.37 2.21
N GLY A 42 1.52 1.12 3.44
CA GLY A 42 0.32 1.77 4.00
C GLY A 42 0.44 3.29 4.00
N ASN A 43 1.58 3.81 4.48
CA ASN A 43 1.87 5.24 4.46
C ASN A 43 1.87 5.82 3.04
N TYR A 44 2.48 5.12 2.07
CA TYR A 44 2.50 5.55 0.67
C TYR A 44 1.08 5.65 0.08
N LEU A 45 0.23 4.64 0.31
CA LEU A 45 -1.15 4.63 -0.19
C LEU A 45 -2.00 5.73 0.46
N LEU A 46 -1.83 5.95 1.77
CA LEU A 46 -2.50 7.04 2.49
C LEU A 46 -2.11 8.42 1.94
N GLN A 47 -0.81 8.68 1.78
CA GLN A 47 -0.33 9.94 1.21
C GLN A 47 -0.85 10.17 -0.21
N LYS A 48 -0.92 9.10 -1.01
CA LYS A 48 -1.46 9.18 -2.36
C LYS A 48 -2.95 9.55 -2.34
N LYS A 49 -3.77 8.86 -1.53
CA LYS A 49 -5.19 9.19 -1.39
C LYS A 49 -5.39 10.63 -0.89
N GLN A 50 -4.58 11.08 0.07
CA GLN A 50 -4.64 12.47 0.56
C GLN A 50 -4.32 13.48 -0.54
N LYS A 51 -3.31 13.24 -1.37
CA LYS A 51 -3.01 14.10 -2.53
C LYS A 51 -4.16 14.13 -3.52
N GLU A 52 -4.74 12.98 -3.86
CA GLU A 52 -5.89 12.89 -4.76
C GLU A 52 -7.12 13.64 -4.20
N VAL A 53 -7.37 13.56 -2.89
CA VAL A 53 -8.43 14.31 -2.22
C VAL A 53 -8.13 15.81 -2.20
N ILE A 54 -6.89 16.24 -2.00
CA ILE A 54 -6.51 17.67 -2.03
C ILE A 54 -6.62 18.23 -3.44
N GLU A 55 -6.18 17.50 -4.46
CA GLU A 55 -6.31 17.87 -5.87
C GLU A 55 -7.78 17.87 -6.33
N GLY A 56 -8.60 16.95 -5.80
CA GLY A 56 -10.03 16.88 -6.08
C GLY A 56 -10.89 17.88 -5.30
N ASN A 57 -10.47 18.24 -4.08
CA ASN A 57 -11.08 19.28 -3.25
C ASN A 57 -10.38 20.63 -3.45
N LEU A 58 -9.98 20.96 -4.69
CA LEU A 58 -9.66 22.33 -5.07
C LEU A 58 -10.97 23.15 -5.12
N PHE A 59 -11.55 23.38 -3.94
CA PHE A 59 -12.60 24.36 -3.63
C PHE A 59 -12.13 25.19 -2.44
#